data_AF-A0AAE3RCE2-F1
#
_entry.id   AF-A0AAE3RCE2-F1
#
_cell.length_a   1.000
_cell.length_b   1.000
_cell.length_c   1.000
_cell.angle_alpha   90.00
_cell.angle_beta   90.00
_cell.angle_gamma   90.00
#
_symmetry.space_group_name_H-M   'P 1'
#
loop_
_entity.id
_entity.type
_entity.pdbx_description
1 polymer ?
#
loop_
_entity_poly.entity_id
_entity_poly.type
_entity_poly.pdbx_seq_one_letter_code
_entity_poly.pdbx_strand_id
1 'polypeptide(L)'
;MPPYCRCFSAGGFRWLPITGLDQAKPTISSASEKLKILPALNEKLWQKLGCPPLSDSIAACLNLSEKDLVGEQWKPIQDYETLYEISSLERVRKKAAWNSAAGRKIWLPTQIMHLKYERGSLSVGVTQSKTKRFISITRLVYSHFVEAFDITDRHILILGGNDPLQFSASQLRRVTAKEHKQQVHKNRKKLKQ
;
A
#
# COMPACT_ATOMS: atom_id res chain seq x y z
N MET A 1 33.80 34.11 3.74
CA MET A 1 32.72 34.42 2.79
C MET A 1 32.04 33.12 2.38
N PRO A 2 30.78 32.86 2.76
CA PRO A 2 30.07 31.67 2.31
C PRO A 2 29.39 31.90 0.95
N PRO A 3 29.23 30.86 0.12
CA PRO A 3 28.72 30.99 -1.24
C PRO A 3 27.19 31.19 -1.25
N TYR A 4 26.73 32.03 -2.15
CA TYR A 4 25.31 32.32 -2.37
C TYR A 4 24.54 31.08 -2.86
N CYS A 5 23.63 30.56 -2.03
CA CYS A 5 22.65 29.54 -2.44
C CYS A 5 21.57 30.16 -3.35
N ARG A 6 21.57 29.82 -4.64
CA ARG A 6 20.48 30.20 -5.57
C ARG A 6 19.24 29.36 -5.31
N CYS A 7 18.14 30.01 -4.94
CA CYS A 7 16.82 29.37 -4.86
C CYS A 7 16.11 29.49 -6.21
N PHE A 8 15.47 28.42 -6.69
CA PHE A 8 14.59 28.47 -7.87
C PHE A 8 13.13 28.46 -7.41
N SER A 9 12.31 29.34 -7.99
CA SER A 9 10.88 29.43 -7.66
C SER A 9 10.03 29.45 -8.93
N ALA A 10 8.98 28.63 -8.94
CA ALA A 10 7.95 28.61 -9.98
C ALA A 10 6.61 28.24 -9.33
N GLY A 11 5.57 29.04 -9.57
CA GLY A 11 4.19 28.73 -9.17
C GLY A 11 3.92 28.72 -7.66
N GLY A 12 4.68 29.47 -6.84
CA GLY A 12 4.48 29.54 -5.38
C GLY A 12 5.10 28.39 -4.59
N PHE A 13 5.75 27.45 -5.27
CA PHE A 13 6.53 26.38 -4.62
C PHE A 13 8.01 26.78 -4.55
N ARG A 14 8.57 26.66 -3.35
CA ARG A 14 9.98 26.98 -3.07
C ARG A 14 10.79 25.67 -3.08
N TRP A 15 11.62 25.50 -4.09
CA TRP A 15 12.54 24.37 -4.20
C TRP A 15 13.90 24.81 -3.66
N LEU A 16 14.32 24.21 -2.55
CA LEU A 16 15.69 24.35 -2.09
C LEU A 16 16.55 23.37 -2.91
N PRO A 17 17.60 23.83 -3.61
CA PRO A 17 18.55 22.90 -4.19
C PRO A 17 19.17 22.10 -3.04
N ILE A 18 19.20 20.77 -3.19
CA ILE A 18 19.90 19.88 -2.27
C ILE A 18 21.40 20.09 -2.52
N THR A 19 21.96 21.16 -1.98
CA THR A 19 23.41 21.37 -1.95
C THR A 19 23.94 20.67 -0.71
N GLY A 20 24.55 19.49 -0.89
CA GLY A 20 25.27 18.80 0.18
C GLY A 20 24.87 17.35 0.47
N LEU A 21 24.00 16.72 -0.32
CA LEU A 21 24.00 15.26 -0.39
C LEU A 21 24.88 14.88 -1.57
N ASP A 22 26.09 14.42 -1.26
CA ASP A 22 26.81 13.53 -2.13
C ASP A 22 25.81 12.56 -2.74
N GLN A 23 25.84 12.42 -4.06
CA GLN A 23 25.20 11.31 -4.75
C GLN A 23 25.98 10.02 -4.42
N ALA A 24 26.16 9.72 -3.13
CA ALA A 24 26.32 8.36 -2.69
C ALA A 24 24.98 7.69 -3.01
N LYS A 25 24.89 7.13 -4.21
CA LYS A 25 24.03 5.99 -4.52
C LYS A 25 24.00 5.15 -3.24
N PRO A 26 22.85 4.98 -2.56
CA PRO A 26 22.82 4.40 -1.22
C PRO A 26 23.66 3.14 -1.27
N THR A 27 24.76 3.12 -0.52
CA THR A 27 25.78 2.07 -0.59
C THR A 27 25.04 0.75 -0.53
N ILE A 28 24.96 0.08 -1.68
CA ILE A 28 24.06 -1.07 -1.87
C ILE A 28 24.45 -2.18 -0.88
N SER A 29 25.66 -2.18 -0.33
CA SER A 29 26.13 -3.17 0.65
C SER A 29 25.35 -3.16 1.96
N SER A 30 25.14 -2.02 2.64
CA SER A 30 24.55 -2.02 3.98
C SER A 30 23.03 -2.20 4.00
N ALA A 31 22.33 -1.67 2.99
CA ALA A 31 20.91 -1.90 2.81
C ALA A 31 20.63 -3.34 2.32
N SER A 32 21.43 -3.87 1.39
CA SER A 32 21.33 -5.27 0.94
C SER A 32 21.64 -6.27 2.05
N GLU A 33 22.59 -5.97 2.94
CA GLU A 33 22.88 -6.80 4.12
C GLU A 33 21.72 -6.79 5.12
N LYS A 34 21.06 -5.65 5.36
CA LYS A 34 19.82 -5.62 6.17
C LYS A 34 18.62 -6.29 5.50
N LEU A 35 18.54 -6.28 4.16
CA LEU A 35 17.51 -7.01 3.41
C LEU A 35 17.66 -8.53 3.54
N LYS A 36 18.89 -9.05 3.64
CA LYS A 36 19.15 -10.47 3.96
C LYS A 36 18.60 -10.89 5.33
N ILE A 37 18.42 -9.95 6.27
CA ILE A 37 17.90 -10.20 7.63
C ILE A 37 16.35 -10.25 7.63
N LEU A 38 15.70 -9.74 6.59
CA LEU A 38 14.24 -9.66 6.48
C LEU A 38 13.76 -10.40 5.23
N PRO A 39 13.86 -11.74 5.19
CA PRO A 39 13.50 -12.55 4.01
C PRO A 39 12.04 -12.40 3.57
N ALA A 40 11.20 -11.76 4.40
CA ALA A 40 9.80 -11.52 4.14
C ALA A 40 9.50 -10.03 3.86
N LEU A 41 10.42 -9.24 3.31
CA LEU A 41 10.13 -7.87 2.88
C LEU A 41 9.64 -7.80 1.43
N ASN A 42 8.59 -7.02 1.16
CA ASN A 42 8.19 -6.66 -0.19
C ASN A 42 9.11 -5.57 -0.77
N GLU A 43 10.32 -5.96 -1.19
CA GLU A 43 11.38 -5.07 -1.70
C GLU A 43 10.89 -4.15 -2.84
N LYS A 44 10.09 -4.69 -3.76
CA LYS A 44 9.56 -3.92 -4.90
C LYS A 44 8.64 -2.79 -4.46
N LEU A 45 7.82 -3.04 -3.44
CA LEU A 45 6.95 -2.00 -2.87
C LEU A 45 7.77 -1.00 -2.07
N TRP A 46 8.71 -1.48 -1.27
CA TRP A 46 9.62 -0.64 -0.50
C TRP A 46 10.38 0.36 -1.38
N GLN A 47 10.94 -0.11 -2.50
CA GLN A 47 11.59 0.75 -3.50
C GLN A 47 10.63 1.78 -4.09
N LYS A 48 9.40 1.38 -4.42
CA LYS A 48 8.37 2.29 -4.96
C LYS A 48 7.92 3.36 -3.96
N LEU A 49 8.00 3.08 -2.66
CA LEU A 49 7.68 4.03 -1.60
C LEU A 49 8.85 4.96 -1.24
N GLY A 50 9.94 4.94 -2.01
CA GLY A 50 11.10 5.81 -1.80
C GLY A 50 12.10 5.25 -0.79
N CYS A 51 12.13 3.93 -0.60
CA CYS A 51 13.06 3.24 0.29
C CYS A 51 13.05 3.81 1.73
N PRO A 52 11.87 3.86 2.40
CA PRO A 52 11.79 4.38 3.76
C PRO A 52 12.72 3.62 4.70
N PRO A 53 13.27 4.27 5.74
CA PRO A 53 14.14 3.59 6.69
C PRO A 53 13.41 2.40 7.32
N LEU A 54 14.03 1.23 7.24
CA LEU A 54 13.52 0.03 7.91
C LEU A 54 13.83 0.17 9.40
N SER A 55 12.78 0.33 10.21
CA SER A 55 12.86 0.27 11.68
C SER A 55 12.65 -1.17 12.16
N ASP A 56 12.72 -1.40 13.47
CA ASP A 56 12.45 -2.72 14.07
C ASP A 56 11.04 -3.23 13.76
N SER A 57 10.08 -2.31 13.56
CA SER A 57 8.73 -2.62 13.10
C SER A 57 8.56 -2.21 11.64
N ILE A 58 8.38 -3.19 10.77
CA ILE A 58 8.13 -2.98 9.35
C ILE A 58 6.63 -2.71 9.18
N ALA A 59 6.29 -1.69 8.38
CA ALA A 59 4.90 -1.42 8.02
C ALA A 59 4.22 -2.68 7.47
N ALA A 60 2.97 -2.92 7.89
CA ALA A 60 2.27 -4.16 7.57
C ALA A 60 2.18 -4.43 6.06
N CYS A 61 1.98 -3.38 5.24
CA CYS A 61 1.93 -3.46 3.79
C CYS A 61 3.23 -3.97 3.12
N LEU A 62 4.37 -3.84 3.82
CA LEU A 62 5.69 -4.31 3.39
C LEU A 62 6.03 -5.71 3.91
N ASN A 63 5.30 -6.22 4.90
CA ASN A 63 5.60 -7.46 5.60
C ASN A 63 4.90 -8.67 4.93
N LEU A 64 5.68 -9.53 4.29
CA LEU A 64 5.27 -10.78 3.63
C LEU A 64 5.35 -12.02 4.52
N SER A 65 5.63 -11.85 5.82
CA SER A 65 5.72 -12.97 6.77
C SER A 65 4.32 -13.53 7.02
N GLU A 66 4.21 -14.86 6.99
CA GLU A 66 2.98 -15.57 7.32
C GLU A 66 2.55 -15.39 8.79
N LYS A 67 3.47 -14.98 9.66
CA LYS A 67 3.15 -14.72 11.07
C LYS A 67 2.19 -13.55 11.19
N ASP A 68 1.15 -13.74 12.00
CA ASP A 68 0.20 -12.69 12.32
C ASP A 68 0.88 -11.58 13.13
N LEU A 69 0.52 -10.33 12.83
CA LEU A 69 0.98 -9.17 13.55
C LEU A 69 0.13 -8.96 14.82
N VAL A 70 0.66 -8.20 15.78
CA VAL A 70 -0.05 -7.90 17.03
C VAL A 70 -1.34 -7.15 16.72
N GLY A 71 -2.48 -7.68 17.22
CA GLY A 71 -3.81 -7.08 17.00
C GLY A 71 -4.37 -7.26 15.60
N GLU A 72 -3.72 -8.06 14.75
CA GLU A 72 -4.19 -8.34 13.41
C GLU A 72 -5.39 -9.28 13.41
N GLN A 73 -6.41 -8.92 12.63
CA GLN A 73 -7.60 -9.74 12.45
C GLN A 73 -7.78 -10.03 10.96
N TRP A 74 -8.11 -11.27 10.62
CA TRP A 74 -8.34 -11.70 9.25
C TRP A 74 -9.82 -11.93 8.98
N LYS A 75 -10.29 -11.48 7.81
CA LYS A 75 -11.64 -11.76 7.30
C LYS A 75 -11.57 -12.29 5.86
N PRO A 76 -12.43 -13.23 5.47
CA PRO A 76 -12.51 -13.69 4.08
C PRO A 76 -12.92 -12.52 3.17
N ILE A 77 -12.30 -12.42 2.00
CA ILE A 77 -12.64 -11.38 1.02
C ILE A 77 -13.94 -11.78 0.32
N GLN A 78 -14.93 -10.90 0.32
CA GLN A 78 -16.19 -11.09 -0.42
C GLN A 78 -15.94 -11.45 -1.89
N ASP A 79 -16.69 -12.42 -2.42
CA ASP A 79 -16.56 -13.05 -3.76
C ASP A 79 -15.30 -13.93 -3.96
N TYR A 80 -14.41 -13.97 -2.96
CA TYR A 80 -13.12 -14.64 -2.96
C TYR A 80 -12.86 -15.44 -1.67
N GLU A 81 -13.90 -15.79 -0.92
CA GLU A 81 -13.85 -16.22 0.48
C GLU A 81 -13.05 -17.52 0.68
N THR A 82 -13.08 -18.39 -0.33
CA THR A 82 -12.38 -19.67 -0.34
C THR A 82 -10.91 -19.55 -0.71
N LEU A 83 -10.49 -18.41 -1.26
CA LEU A 83 -9.16 -18.22 -1.85
C LEU A 83 -8.33 -17.17 -1.12
N TYR A 84 -8.94 -16.12 -0.58
CA TYR A 84 -8.23 -14.97 -0.04
C TYR A 84 -8.85 -14.42 1.25
N GLU A 85 -8.00 -13.83 2.08
CA GLU A 85 -8.39 -13.11 3.29
C GLU A 85 -7.68 -11.75 3.35
N ILE A 86 -8.38 -10.76 3.89
CA ILE A 86 -7.89 -9.41 4.15
C ILE A 86 -7.69 -9.24 5.66
N SER A 87 -6.59 -8.62 6.02
CA SER A 87 -6.24 -8.27 7.39
C SER A 87 -6.68 -6.85 7.74
N SER A 88 -6.98 -6.61 9.01
CA SER A 88 -7.27 -5.29 9.56
C SER A 88 -6.11 -4.30 9.40
N LEU A 89 -4.89 -4.79 9.12
CA LEU A 89 -3.66 -4.03 8.90
C LEU A 89 -3.23 -4.01 7.43
N GLU A 90 -4.18 -4.07 6.49
CA GLU A 90 -3.92 -3.93 5.05
C GLU A 90 -3.13 -5.06 4.38
N ARG A 91 -2.89 -6.18 5.07
CA ARG A 91 -2.28 -7.38 4.46
C ARG A 91 -3.33 -8.24 3.79
N VAL A 92 -2.95 -8.90 2.70
CA VAL A 92 -3.81 -9.89 2.03
C VAL A 92 -3.07 -11.20 1.97
N ARG A 93 -3.73 -12.29 2.35
CA ARG A 93 -3.17 -13.63 2.24
C ARG A 93 -4.02 -14.49 1.32
N LYS A 94 -3.35 -15.34 0.55
CA LYS A 94 -3.97 -16.40 -0.22
C LYS A 94 -4.00 -17.66 0.64
N LYS A 95 -5.15 -18.31 0.73
CA LYS A 95 -5.31 -19.57 1.46
C LYS A 95 -4.55 -20.70 0.77
N ALA A 96 -4.06 -21.63 1.58
CA ALA A 96 -3.47 -22.85 1.07
C ALA A 96 -4.48 -23.63 0.22
N ALA A 97 -4.04 -24.15 -0.92
CA ALA A 97 -4.91 -24.84 -1.85
C ALA A 97 -4.15 -25.87 -2.69
N TRP A 98 -4.86 -26.92 -3.09
CA TRP A 98 -4.40 -27.84 -4.12
C TRP A 98 -4.52 -27.16 -5.50
N ASN A 99 -3.40 -27.05 -6.19
CA ASN A 99 -3.38 -26.64 -7.59
C ASN A 99 -3.22 -27.88 -8.47
N SER A 100 -4.14 -28.07 -9.42
CA SER A 100 -4.06 -29.12 -10.44
C SER A 100 -3.66 -28.48 -11.76
N ALA A 101 -2.40 -28.07 -11.87
CA ALA A 101 -1.86 -27.51 -13.10
C ALA A 101 -1.19 -28.64 -13.92
N ALA A 102 -1.55 -28.76 -15.20
CA ALA A 102 -0.93 -29.70 -16.14
C ALA A 102 -0.89 -31.18 -15.66
N GLY A 103 -1.96 -31.64 -15.00
CA GLY A 103 -2.09 -33.04 -14.55
C GLY A 103 -1.32 -33.38 -13.27
N ARG A 104 -0.61 -32.43 -12.65
CA ARG A 104 0.08 -32.62 -11.36
C ARG A 104 -0.67 -31.89 -10.26
N LYS A 105 -0.91 -32.58 -9.13
CA LYS A 105 -1.46 -31.99 -7.91
C LYS A 105 -0.31 -31.45 -7.07
N ILE A 106 -0.21 -30.13 -6.94
CA ILE A 106 0.78 -29.45 -6.11
C ILE A 106 0.04 -28.76 -4.97
N TRP A 107 0.45 -29.01 -3.73
CA TRP A 107 -0.01 -28.26 -2.57
C TRP A 107 0.69 -26.91 -2.53
N LEU A 108 -0.08 -25.83 -2.54
CA LEU A 108 0.44 -24.48 -2.34
C LEU A 108 0.12 -24.05 -0.91
N PRO A 109 1.13 -23.68 -0.09
CA PRO A 109 0.89 -23.17 1.26
C PRO A 109 0.21 -21.79 1.21
N THR A 110 -0.24 -21.35 2.39
CA THR A 110 -0.74 -19.98 2.57
C THR A 110 0.38 -19.00 2.25
N GLN A 111 0.06 -17.88 1.62
CA GLN A 111 1.07 -16.90 1.24
C GLN A 111 0.54 -15.48 1.40
N ILE A 112 1.33 -14.58 1.99
CA ILE A 112 1.04 -13.15 1.96
C ILE A 112 1.29 -12.60 0.56
N MET A 113 0.30 -11.90 0.02
CA MET A 113 0.30 -11.38 -1.33
C MET A 113 1.14 -10.11 -1.44
N HIS A 114 1.94 -10.01 -2.50
CA HIS A 114 2.62 -8.77 -2.83
C HIS A 114 1.62 -7.68 -3.22
N LEU A 115 1.65 -6.58 -2.47
CA LEU A 115 0.90 -5.37 -2.78
C LEU A 115 1.63 -4.52 -3.83
N LYS A 116 0.85 -3.75 -4.58
CA LYS A 116 1.32 -2.78 -5.57
C LYS A 116 0.87 -1.38 -5.19
N TYR A 117 1.77 -0.42 -5.34
CA TYR A 117 1.47 1.00 -5.22
C TYR A 117 1.39 1.65 -6.60
N GLU A 118 0.22 2.19 -6.92
CA GLU A 118 -0.06 2.88 -8.18
C GLU A 118 -1.02 4.06 -7.92
N ARG A 119 -0.74 5.22 -8.52
CA ARG A 119 -1.60 6.43 -8.44
C ARG A 119 -2.01 6.83 -7.01
N GLY A 120 -1.13 6.62 -6.02
CA GLY A 120 -1.40 6.98 -4.63
C GLY A 120 -2.23 5.96 -3.85
N SER A 121 -2.47 4.75 -4.37
CA SER A 121 -3.22 3.70 -3.67
C SER A 121 -2.48 2.37 -3.69
N LEU A 122 -2.58 1.63 -2.59
CA LEU A 122 -2.22 0.22 -2.53
C LEU A 122 -3.30 -0.64 -3.19
N SER A 123 -2.87 -1.69 -3.90
CA SER A 123 -3.73 -2.67 -4.53
C SER A 123 -3.13 -4.07 -4.48
N VAL A 124 -3.99 -5.09 -4.52
CA VAL A 124 -3.61 -6.50 -4.60
C VAL A 124 -4.18 -7.12 -5.84
N GLY A 125 -3.43 -8.02 -6.47
CA GLY A 125 -3.93 -8.85 -7.55
C GLY A 125 -4.56 -10.14 -7.00
N VAL A 126 -5.87 -10.27 -7.12
CA VAL A 126 -6.61 -11.52 -6.82
C VAL A 126 -6.92 -12.27 -8.10
N THR A 127 -6.85 -13.60 -8.06
CA THR A 127 -7.11 -14.45 -9.22
C THR A 127 -8.17 -15.49 -8.88
N GLN A 128 -9.21 -15.58 -9.71
CA GLN A 128 -10.26 -16.59 -9.62
C GLN A 128 -10.64 -17.01 -11.03
N SER A 129 -10.83 -18.31 -11.26
CA SER A 129 -11.24 -18.86 -12.56
C SER A 129 -10.40 -18.34 -13.75
N LYS A 130 -9.07 -18.31 -13.59
CA LYS A 130 -8.08 -17.78 -14.57
C LYS A 130 -8.16 -16.28 -14.86
N THR A 131 -9.08 -15.55 -14.21
CA THR A 131 -9.19 -14.09 -14.36
C THR A 131 -8.49 -13.40 -13.18
N LYS A 132 -7.61 -12.44 -13.50
CA LYS A 132 -6.90 -11.63 -12.50
C LYS A 132 -7.52 -10.24 -12.41
N ARG A 133 -7.82 -9.80 -11.18
CA ARG A 133 -8.34 -8.45 -10.89
C ARG A 133 -7.46 -7.76 -9.86
N PHE A 134 -7.31 -6.45 -9.99
CA PHE A 134 -6.63 -5.63 -8.98
C PHE A 134 -7.67 -4.90 -8.14
N ILE A 135 -7.62 -5.09 -6.83
CA ILE A 135 -8.54 -4.48 -5.87
C ILE A 135 -7.76 -3.55 -4.96
N SER A 136 -8.30 -2.36 -4.68
CA SER A 136 -7.72 -1.41 -3.73
C SER A 136 -7.79 -1.99 -2.32
N ILE A 137 -6.66 -1.95 -1.61
CA ILE A 137 -6.54 -2.46 -0.25
C ILE A 137 -7.39 -1.64 0.72
N THR A 138 -7.37 -0.31 0.59
CA THR A 138 -8.17 0.60 1.41
C THR A 138 -9.67 0.31 1.31
N ARG A 139 -10.15 -0.04 0.10
CA ARG A 139 -11.56 -0.46 -0.11
C ARG A 139 -11.87 -1.80 0.56
N LEU A 140 -10.96 -2.76 0.47
CA LEU A 140 -11.10 -4.07 1.13
C LEU A 140 -11.16 -3.90 2.66
N VAL A 141 -10.24 -3.15 3.25
CA VAL A 141 -10.24 -2.94 4.70
C VAL A 141 -11.51 -2.21 5.15
N TYR A 142 -11.91 -1.15 4.45
CA TYR A 142 -13.13 -0.42 4.80
C TYR A 142 -14.37 -1.31 4.76
N SER A 143 -14.55 -2.08 3.68
CA SER A 143 -15.72 -2.97 3.50
C SER A 143 -15.81 -4.06 4.57
N HIS A 144 -14.68 -4.56 5.04
CA HIS A 144 -14.66 -5.71 5.95
C HIS A 144 -14.56 -5.30 7.43
N PHE A 145 -13.98 -4.15 7.75
CA PHE A 145 -13.71 -3.74 9.14
C PHE A 145 -14.41 -2.45 9.57
N VAL A 146 -14.97 -1.66 8.65
CA VAL A 146 -15.65 -0.39 8.98
C VAL A 146 -17.13 -0.45 8.63
N GLU A 147 -17.47 -0.60 7.36
CA GLU A 147 -18.86 -0.62 6.88
C GLU A 147 -18.96 -1.44 5.60
N ALA A 148 -19.87 -2.42 5.56
CA ALA A 148 -20.06 -3.26 4.38
C ALA A 148 -20.60 -2.44 3.19
N PHE A 149 -19.98 -2.60 2.02
CA PHE A 149 -20.42 -1.96 0.77
C PHE A 149 -19.92 -2.74 -0.44
N ASP A 150 -20.53 -2.49 -1.60
CA ASP A 150 -20.08 -3.08 -2.86
C ASP A 150 -18.72 -2.49 -3.30
N ILE A 151 -17.68 -3.31 -3.23
CA ILE A 151 -16.30 -2.96 -3.58
C ILE A 151 -16.18 -2.62 -5.08
N THR A 152 -17.12 -3.08 -5.92
CA THR A 152 -17.15 -2.76 -7.36
C THR A 152 -17.77 -1.39 -7.67
N ASP A 153 -18.50 -0.78 -6.73
CA ASP A 153 -19.13 0.52 -6.94
C ASP A 153 -18.09 1.66 -7.00
N ARG A 154 -17.86 2.18 -8.21
CA ARG A 154 -16.89 3.24 -8.48
C ARG A 154 -17.34 4.63 -8.00
N HIS A 155 -18.59 4.80 -7.59
CA HIS A 155 -19.11 6.08 -7.09
C HIS A 155 -18.78 6.33 -5.62
N ILE A 156 -18.47 5.27 -4.88
CA ILE A 156 -18.01 5.31 -3.50
C ILE A 156 -16.50 5.55 -3.49
N LEU A 157 -16.06 6.63 -2.83
CA LEU A 157 -14.66 6.91 -2.58
C LEU A 157 -14.37 6.68 -1.10
N ILE A 158 -13.28 5.97 -0.81
CA ILE A 158 -12.77 5.85 0.55
C ILE A 158 -11.56 6.76 0.64
N LEU A 159 -11.62 7.74 1.54
CA LEU A 159 -10.53 8.67 1.82
C LEU A 159 -9.93 8.33 3.18
N GLY A 160 -8.64 8.60 3.36
CA GLY A 160 -7.88 8.21 4.55
C GLY A 160 -6.82 7.18 4.20
N GLY A 161 -5.77 7.07 5.03
CA GLY A 161 -4.65 6.16 4.75
C GLY A 161 -3.77 6.61 3.57
N ASN A 162 -3.60 7.92 3.37
CA ASN A 162 -2.75 8.46 2.30
C ASN A 162 -1.28 8.03 2.45
N ASP A 163 -0.85 7.72 3.68
CA ASP A 163 0.45 7.14 3.95
C ASP A 163 0.30 5.62 4.13
N PRO A 164 0.75 4.81 3.15
CA PRO A 164 0.72 3.35 3.27
C PRO A 164 1.63 2.81 4.39
N LEU A 165 2.56 3.62 4.92
CA LEU A 165 3.47 3.22 6.00
C LEU A 165 2.85 3.41 7.39
N GLN A 166 1.84 4.28 7.50
CA GLN A 166 1.17 4.61 8.77
C GLN A 166 -0.33 4.39 8.67
N PHE A 167 -0.71 3.18 8.26
CA PHE A 167 -2.12 2.84 8.09
C PHE A 167 -2.87 2.79 9.43
N SER A 168 -4.10 3.32 9.43
CA SER A 168 -5.06 3.14 10.50
C SER A 168 -6.48 3.12 9.95
N ALA A 169 -7.21 2.03 10.21
CA ALA A 169 -8.58 1.83 9.71
C ALA A 169 -9.55 2.92 10.20
N SER A 170 -9.33 3.48 11.40
CA SER A 170 -10.17 4.54 11.97
C SER A 170 -10.05 5.88 11.23
N GLN A 171 -9.02 6.07 10.41
CA GLN A 171 -8.87 7.26 9.58
C GLN A 171 -9.66 7.18 8.27
N LEU A 172 -10.21 6.01 7.94
CA LEU A 172 -10.94 5.80 6.71
C LEU A 172 -12.36 6.35 6.80
N ARG A 173 -12.76 7.09 5.78
CA ARG A 173 -14.10 7.66 5.65
C ARG A 173 -14.63 7.47 4.24
N ARG A 174 -15.89 7.06 4.15
CA ARG A 174 -16.64 7.02 2.90
C ARG A 174 -17.08 8.41 2.50
N VAL A 175 -16.90 8.73 1.23
CA VAL A 175 -17.28 10.00 0.60
C VAL A 175 -17.85 9.72 -0.77
N THR A 176 -18.90 10.43 -1.16
CA THR A 176 -19.42 10.34 -2.52
C THR A 176 -18.55 11.12 -3.51
N ALA A 177 -18.55 10.71 -4.78
CA ALA A 177 -17.83 11.44 -5.82
C ALA A 177 -18.19 12.94 -5.89
N LYS A 178 -19.46 13.30 -5.58
CA LYS A 178 -19.95 14.69 -5.55
C LYS A 178 -19.32 15.48 -4.41
N GLU A 179 -19.34 14.94 -3.20
CA GLU A 179 -18.74 15.56 -2.01
C GLU A 179 -17.23 15.73 -2.17
N HIS A 180 -16.54 14.72 -2.69
CA HIS A 180 -15.11 14.81 -2.94
C HIS A 180 -14.77 15.92 -3.94
N LYS A 181 -15.50 16.04 -5.05
CA LYS A 181 -15.33 17.14 -6.02
C LYS A 181 -15.52 18.51 -5.36
N GLN A 182 -16.54 18.65 -4.52
CA GLN A 182 -16.80 19.89 -3.78
C GLN A 182 -15.66 20.21 -2.80
N GLN A 183 -15.13 19.22 -2.09
CA GLN A 183 -14.02 19.40 -1.16
C GLN A 183 -12.73 19.82 -1.90
N VAL A 184 -12.40 19.16 -3.01
CA VAL A 184 -11.24 19.51 -3.85
C VAL A 184 -11.36 20.94 -4.39
N HIS A 185 -12.55 21.35 -4.85
CA HIS A 185 -12.80 22.71 -5.32
C HIS A 185 -12.59 23.75 -4.21
N LYS A 186 -13.12 23.50 -3.01
CA LYS A 186 -12.92 24.37 -1.84
C LYS A 186 -11.44 24.48 -1.47
N ASN A 187 -10.72 23.37 -1.45
CA ASN A 187 -9.28 23.35 -1.13
C ASN A 187 -8.46 24.14 -2.16
N ARG A 188 -8.76 23.99 -3.45
CA ARG A 188 -8.09 24.76 -4.52
C ARG A 188 -8.32 26.27 -4.42
N LYS A 189 -9.50 26.71 -3.95
CA LYS A 189 -9.78 28.13 -3.71
C LYS A 189 -8.98 28.68 -2.55
N LYS A 190 -8.84 27.92 -1.45
CA LYS A 190 -8.05 28.31 -0.27
C LYS A 190 -6.56 28.45 -0.56
N LEU A 191 -6.00 27.61 -1.43
CA LEU A 191 -4.58 27.70 -1.84
C LEU A 191 -4.25 28.88 -2.76
N LYS A 192 -5.27 29.57 -3.29
CA LYS A 192 -5.11 30.72 -4.19
C LYS A 192 -5.34 32.07 -3.48
N GLN A 193 -5.62 32.05 -2.18
CA GLN A 193 -5.72 33.21 -1.30
C GLN A 193 -4.45 33.28 -0.46
#